data_AF-A0A3B8LN48-F1
#
_entry.id   AF-A0A3B8LN48-F1
#
_cell.length_a   1.000
_cell.length_b   1.000
_cell.length_c   1.000
_cell.angle_alpha   90.00
_cell.angle_beta   90.00
_cell.angle_gamma   90.00
#
_symmetry.space_group_name_H-M   'P 1'
#
loop_
_entity.id
_entity.type
_entity.pdbx_description
1 polymer ?
#
loop_
_entity_poly.entity_id
_entity_poly.type
_entity_poly.pdbx_seq_one_letter_code
_entity_poly.pdbx_strand_id
1 'polypeptide(L)' 'MKVLLITPPGNPDVIGGDDVFIYEPLGLEYLAGAVRDQHDVRIQDFRMD' A
#
# COMPACT_ATOMS: atom_id res chain seq x y z
N MET A 1 11.98 -8.08 12.38
CA MET A 1 10.57 -8.15 12.87
C MET A 1 9.63 -8.36 11.69
N LYS A 2 8.36 -8.70 11.92
CA LYS A 2 7.34 -8.76 10.86
C LYS A 2 6.67 -7.40 10.69
N VAL A 3 6.62 -6.90 9.45
CA VAL A 3 6.06 -5.59 9.09
C VAL A 3 5.03 -5.79 8.00
N LEU A 4 3.82 -5.27 8.21
CA LEU A 4 2.77 -5.24 7.20
C LEU A 4 2.54 -3.77 6.81
N LEU A 5 2.81 -3.45 5.55
CA LEU A 5 2.52 -2.16 4.95
C LEU A 5 1.17 -2.25 4.23
N ILE A 6 0.29 -1.29 4.48
CA ILE A 6 -1.09 -1.35 4.01
C ILE A 6 -1.39 -0.11 3.19
N THR A 7 -1.91 -0.32 1.97
CA THR A 7 -2.69 0.71 1.29
C THR A 7 -4.15 0.52 1.70
N PRO A 8 -4.74 1.45 2.46
CA PRO A 8 -6.13 1.35 2.89
C PRO A 8 -7.08 1.57 1.70
N PRO A 9 -8.33 1.10 1.80
CA PRO A 9 -9.36 1.46 0.82
C PRO A 9 -9.63 2.97 0.83
N GLY A 10 -10.07 3.49 -0.31
CA GLY A 10 -10.54 4.88 -0.43
C GLY A 10 -11.76 5.15 0.45
N ASN A 11 -11.98 6.41 0.82
CA ASN A 11 -13.20 6.81 1.52
C ASN A 11 -14.35 6.91 0.51
N PRO A 12 -15.46 6.18 0.68
CA PRO A 12 -16.58 6.16 -0.28
C PRO A 12 -17.36 7.48 -0.36
N ASP A 13 -17.20 8.39 0.61
CA ASP A 13 -17.90 9.67 0.64
C ASP A 13 -17.19 10.79 -0.13
N VAL A 14 -16.02 10.50 -0.72
CA VAL A 14 -15.22 11.49 -1.46
C VAL A 14 -14.84 10.94 -2.83
N ILE A 15 -14.80 11.82 -3.84
CA ILE A 15 -14.23 11.48 -5.14
C ILE A 15 -12.71 11.57 -5.04
N GLY A 16 -12.05 10.42 -5.07
CA GLY A 16 -10.61 10.24 -5.04
C GLY A 16 -10.03 9.84 -6.39
N GLY A 17 -8.71 9.92 -6.51
CA GLY A 17 -8.00 9.45 -7.71
C GLY A 17 -8.22 7.96 -7.99
N ASP A 18 -8.36 7.16 -6.94
CA ASP A 18 -8.59 5.72 -7.01
C ASP A 18 -9.97 5.35 -7.62
N ASP A 19 -10.93 6.29 -7.70
CA ASP A 19 -12.23 6.07 -8.36
C ASP A 19 -12.10 6.02 -9.89
N VAL A 20 -10.99 6.52 -10.44
CA VAL A 20 -10.76 6.64 -11.88
C VAL A 20 -9.57 5.78 -12.32
N PHE A 21 -8.48 5.81 -11.55
CA PHE A 21 -7.27 5.05 -11.84
C PHE A 21 -6.67 4.49 -10.54
N ILE A 22 -6.42 3.18 -10.52
CA ILE A 22 -5.66 2.54 -9.43
C ILE A 22 -4.22 2.39 -9.89
N TYR A 23 -3.29 2.97 -9.14
CA TYR A 23 -1.84 2.85 -9.36
C TYR A 23 -1.20 1.93 -8.34
N GLU A 24 -0.05 1.38 -8.69
CA GLU A 24 0.79 0.58 -7.80
C GLU A 24 1.19 1.40 -6.55
N PRO A 25 1.31 0.77 -5.36
CA PRO A 25 1.61 1.44 -4.10
C PRO A 25 3.11 1.76 -3.98
N LEU A 26 3.66 2.52 -4.92
CA LEU A 26 5.09 2.81 -5.05
C LEU A 26 5.74 3.34 -3.75
N GLY A 27 5.02 4.16 -2.98
CA GLY A 27 5.50 4.63 -1.68
C GLY A 27 5.77 3.49 -0.69
N LEU A 28 4.92 2.47 -0.67
CA LEU A 28 5.11 1.28 0.16
C LEU A 28 6.25 0.40 -0.36
N GLU A 29 6.44 0.34 -1.68
CA GLU A 29 7.57 -0.37 -2.27
C GLU A 29 8.92 0.23 -1.88
N TYR A 30 9.03 1.57 -1.85
CA TYR A 30 10.23 2.24 -1.36
C TYR A 30 10.50 1.92 0.11
N LEU A 31 9.46 1.97 0.95
CA LEU A 31 9.59 1.64 2.37
C LEU A 31 9.98 0.18 2.58
N ALA A 32 9.34 -0.75 1.86
CA ALA A 32 9.67 -2.16 1.91
C ALA A 32 11.11 -2.40 1.45
N GLY A 33 11.52 -1.79 0.33
CA GLY A 33 12.88 -1.86 -0.19
C GLY A 33 13.93 -1.37 0.81
N ALA A 34 13.64 -0.31 1.56
CA ALA A 34 14.56 0.25 2.54
C ALA A 34 14.79 -0.62 3.78
N VAL A 35 13.85 -1.51 4.14
CA VAL A 35 13.88 -2.24 5.42
C VAL A 35 13.87 -3.76 5.29
N ARG A 36 13.65 -4.30 4.08
CA ARG A 36 13.55 -5.76 3.80
C ARG A 36 14.77 -6.58 4.18
N ASP A 37 15.95 -5.99 4.25
CA ASP A 37 17.18 -6.73 4.59
C ASP A 37 17.23 -7.11 6.08
N GLN A 38 16.44 -6.43 6.92
CA GLN A 38 16.41 -6.63 8.38
C GLN A 38 15.04 -7.10 8.89
N HIS A 39 14.02 -7.06 8.03
CA HIS A 39 12.62 -7.29 8.40
C HIS A 39 11.91 -8.17 7.38
N ASP A 40 10.98 -8.99 7.86
CA ASP A 40 10.01 -9.70 7.01
C ASP A 40 8.89 -8.71 6.70
N VAL A 41 8.89 -8.17 5.48
CA VAL A 41 7.97 -7.11 5.05
C VAL A 41 6.98 -7.65 4.03
N ARG A 42 5.69 -7.38 4.25
CA ARG A 42 4.62 -7.65 3.29
C ARG A 42 3.89 -6.37 2.96
N ILE A 43 3.47 -6.23 1.70
CA ILE A 43 2.59 -5.15 1.24
C ILE A 43 1.21 -5.76 1.00
N GLN A 44 0.17 -5.09 1.46
CA GLN A 44 -1.24 -5.42 1.20
C GLN A 44 -1.95 -4.18 0.68
N ASP A 45 -2.60 -4.30 -0.47
CA ASP A 45 -3.42 -3.24 -1.06
C ASP A 45 -4.89 -3.60 -0.94
N PHE A 46 -5.63 -2.91 -0.08
CA PHE A 46 -7.06 -3.14 0.15
C PHE A 46 -7.97 -2.36 -0.80
N ARG A 47 -7.42 -1.66 -1.79
CA ARG A 47 -8.23 -0.98 -2.82
C ARG A 47 -8.76 -1.95 -3.88
N MET A 48 -8.24 -3.18 -3.93
CA MET A 48 -8.53 -4.21 -4.95
C MET A 48 -9.28 -5.44 -4.40
N ASP A 49 -9.65 -5.44 -3.12
CA ASP A 49 -10.32 -6.55 -2.42
C ASP A 49 -11.86 -6.53 -2.54
#